data_AF-A8WSC2-F1
#
_entry.id   AF-A8WSC2-F1
#
_cell.length_a   1.000
_cell.length_b   1.000
_cell.length_c   1.000
_cell.angle_alpha   90.00
_cell.angle_beta   90.00
_cell.angle_gamma   90.00
#
_symmetry.space_group_name_H-M   'P 1'
#
loop_
_entity.id
_entity.type
_entity.pdbx_description
1 polymer ?
#
loop_
_entity_poly.entity_id
_entity_poly.type
_entity_poly.pdbx_seq_one_letter_code
_entity_poly.pdbx_strand_id
1 'polypeptide(L)'
;MRIPAGAPMPFWLSVKNRLPKWAKMNRPTLGSMAVVTTAIVTCCAVAAVTFYPKYHHDYYKNAQKEERALLRSSREQQAGGQNVWIDPFERK
;
A
#
# COMPACT_ATOMS: atom_id res chain seq x y z
N MET A 1 -32.15 9.48 -29.12
CA MET A 1 -33.56 9.84 -29.34
C MET A 1 -33.71 11.34 -29.17
N ARG A 2 -34.11 12.06 -30.23
CA ARG A 2 -34.62 13.43 -30.07
C ARG A 2 -36.02 13.31 -29.48
N ILE A 3 -36.27 13.98 -28.39
CA ILE A 3 -37.55 13.95 -27.71
C ILE A 3 -38.48 14.86 -28.49
N PRO A 4 -39.68 14.41 -28.87
CA PRO A 4 -40.64 15.26 -29.56
C PRO A 4 -40.99 16.46 -28.69
N ALA A 5 -41.11 17.64 -29.31
CA ALA A 5 -41.47 18.86 -28.62
C ALA A 5 -42.86 18.70 -27.95
N GLY A 6 -42.90 18.73 -26.62
CA GLY A 6 -44.14 18.62 -25.83
C GLY A 6 -44.22 17.44 -24.85
N ALA A 7 -43.29 16.46 -24.90
CA ALA A 7 -43.27 15.38 -23.93
C ALA A 7 -42.51 15.78 -22.63
N PRO A 8 -43.00 15.43 -21.43
CA PRO A 8 -42.32 15.73 -20.18
C PRO A 8 -40.97 15.02 -20.14
N MET A 9 -39.91 15.82 -20.00
CA MET A 9 -38.54 15.35 -19.97
C MET A 9 -38.21 14.81 -18.57
N PRO A 10 -37.85 13.52 -18.42
CA PRO A 10 -37.45 13.01 -17.12
C PRO A 10 -36.18 13.74 -16.66
N PHE A 11 -36.14 14.13 -15.38
CA PHE A 11 -35.09 14.97 -14.79
C PHE A 11 -33.68 14.48 -15.14
N TRP A 12 -33.44 13.18 -15.03
CA TRP A 12 -32.16 12.54 -15.36
C TRP A 12 -31.72 12.72 -16.82
N LEU A 13 -32.67 12.80 -17.74
CA LEU A 13 -32.41 12.93 -19.17
C LEU A 13 -32.10 14.39 -19.54
N SER A 14 -32.68 15.35 -18.81
CA SER A 14 -32.31 16.78 -18.86
C SER A 14 -30.87 17.00 -18.37
N VAL A 15 -30.50 16.41 -17.23
CA VAL A 15 -29.12 16.48 -16.68
C VAL A 15 -28.11 15.88 -17.68
N LYS A 16 -28.42 14.72 -18.26
CA LYS A 16 -27.55 14.06 -19.24
C LYS A 16 -27.36 14.88 -20.53
N ASN A 17 -28.41 15.56 -21.01
CA ASN A 17 -28.33 16.42 -22.19
C ASN A 17 -27.53 17.72 -21.93
N ARG A 18 -27.52 18.22 -20.68
CA ARG A 18 -26.76 19.41 -20.29
C ARG A 18 -25.25 19.15 -20.16
N LEU A 19 -24.85 17.90 -19.94
CA LEU A 19 -23.45 17.46 -19.80
C LEU A 19 -23.08 16.36 -20.83
N PRO A 20 -23.09 16.67 -22.13
CA PRO A 20 -22.88 15.67 -23.19
C PRO A 20 -21.47 15.03 -23.15
N LYS A 21 -20.48 15.73 -22.57
CA LYS A 21 -19.12 15.19 -22.37
C LYS A 21 -19.08 14.06 -21.34
N TRP A 22 -19.91 14.11 -20.31
CA TRP A 22 -20.02 13.05 -19.30
C TRP A 22 -20.79 11.84 -19.82
N ALA A 23 -21.75 12.05 -20.73
CA ALA A 23 -22.46 10.94 -21.37
C ALA A 23 -21.54 10.02 -22.19
N LYS A 24 -20.43 10.53 -22.74
CA LYS A 24 -19.39 9.73 -23.42
C LYS A 24 -18.52 8.93 -22.44
N MET A 25 -18.44 9.34 -21.19
CA MET A 25 -17.67 8.64 -20.14
C MET A 25 -18.38 7.37 -19.64
N ASN A 26 -19.68 7.21 -19.89
CA ASN A 26 -20.47 6.06 -19.44
C ASN A 26 -20.13 4.74 -20.16
N ARG A 27 -19.25 4.76 -21.17
CA ARG A 27 -18.75 3.57 -21.86
C ARG A 27 -17.23 3.68 -22.03
N PRO A 28 -16.46 3.59 -20.93
CA PRO A 28 -15.01 3.51 -21.07
C PRO A 28 -14.67 2.27 -21.89
N THR A 29 -13.70 2.38 -22.80
CA THR A 29 -13.24 1.20 -23.55
C THR A 29 -12.53 0.25 -22.60
N LEU A 30 -12.54 -1.05 -22.92
CA LEU A 30 -11.81 -2.07 -22.16
C LEU A 30 -10.34 -1.70 -21.95
N GLY A 31 -9.71 -1.10 -22.97
CA GLY A 31 -8.33 -0.59 -22.88
C GLY A 31 -8.15 0.54 -21.88
N SER A 32 -9.05 1.54 -21.87
CA SER A 32 -9.00 2.63 -20.89
C SER A 32 -9.19 2.11 -19.46
N MET A 33 -10.08 1.15 -19.25
CA MET A 33 -10.25 0.52 -17.93
C MET A 33 -8.98 -0.19 -17.48
N ALA A 34 -8.36 -1.00 -18.36
CA ALA A 34 -7.12 -1.72 -18.04
C ALA A 34 -5.96 -0.80 -17.65
N VAL A 35 -5.79 0.33 -18.36
CA VAL A 35 -4.74 1.30 -18.04
C VAL A 35 -4.99 1.95 -16.68
N VAL A 36 -6.23 2.36 -16.41
CA VAL A 36 -6.60 3.01 -15.13
C VAL A 36 -6.40 2.04 -13.97
N THR A 37 -6.84 0.79 -14.08
CA THR A 37 -6.64 -0.20 -13.02
C THR A 37 -5.16 -0.47 -12.78
N THR A 38 -4.37 -0.60 -13.85
CA THR A 38 -2.92 -0.82 -13.73
C THR A 38 -2.25 0.37 -13.06
N ALA A 39 -2.61 1.60 -13.44
CA ALA A 39 -2.08 2.81 -12.81
C ALA A 39 -2.42 2.89 -11.31
N ILE A 40 -3.65 2.53 -10.93
CA ILE A 40 -4.07 2.51 -9.52
C ILE A 40 -3.27 1.47 -8.74
N VAL A 41 -3.16 0.25 -9.26
CA VAL A 41 -2.40 -0.83 -8.58
C VAL A 41 -0.93 -0.44 -8.43
N THR A 42 -0.31 0.10 -9.47
CA THR A 42 1.08 0.57 -9.41
C THR A 42 1.24 1.70 -8.39
N CYS A 43 0.31 2.66 -8.34
CA CYS A 43 0.34 3.74 -7.37
C CYS A 43 0.22 3.22 -5.92
N CYS A 44 -0.70 2.27 -5.69
CA CYS A 44 -0.82 1.59 -4.39
C CYS A 44 0.45 0.83 -4.01
N ALA A 45 1.09 0.14 -4.95
CA ALA A 45 2.34 -0.57 -4.70
C ALA A 45 3.47 0.39 -4.31
N VAL A 46 3.63 1.50 -5.04
CA VAL A 46 4.63 2.55 -4.72
C VAL A 46 4.33 3.19 -3.36
N ALA A 47 3.07 3.47 -3.06
CA ALA A 47 2.66 3.98 -1.75
C ALA A 47 3.00 2.97 -0.64
N ALA A 48 2.68 1.69 -0.82
CA ALA A 48 3.00 0.66 0.17
C ALA A 48 4.51 0.59 0.44
N VAL A 49 5.35 0.54 -0.60
CA VAL A 49 6.81 0.47 -0.44
C VAL A 49 7.39 1.72 0.23
N THR A 50 6.81 2.90 0.00
CA THR A 50 7.33 4.16 0.57
C THR A 50 6.81 4.44 1.98
N PHE A 51 5.55 4.10 2.28
CA PHE A 51 4.93 4.37 3.59
C PHE A 51 5.20 3.26 4.61
N TYR A 52 5.25 2.00 4.21
CA TYR A 52 5.49 0.87 5.12
C TYR A 52 6.77 1.03 5.97
N PRO A 53 7.95 1.36 5.39
CA PRO A 53 9.16 1.55 6.19
C PRO A 53 9.10 2.77 7.10
N LYS A 54 8.35 3.81 6.73
CA LYS A 54 8.15 5.00 7.58
C LYS A 54 7.27 4.70 8.78
N TYR A 55 6.23 3.89 8.59
CA TYR A 55 5.33 3.50 9.68
C TYR A 55 6.03 2.53 10.66
N HIS A 56 6.78 1.57 10.14
CA HIS A 56 7.49 0.57 10.95
C HIS A 56 8.94 0.96 11.28
N HIS A 57 9.25 2.25 11.41
CA HIS A 57 10.62 2.73 11.57
C HIS A 57 11.34 2.11 12.80
N ASP A 58 10.62 1.95 13.91
CA ASP A 58 11.15 1.37 15.15
C ASP A 58 11.55 -0.09 14.97
N TYR A 59 10.73 -0.87 14.25
CA TYR A 59 11.01 -2.26 13.93
C TYR A 59 12.34 -2.38 13.18
N TYR A 60 12.50 -1.61 12.10
CA TYR A 60 13.72 -1.65 11.29
C TYR A 60 14.96 -1.18 12.07
N LYS A 61 14.81 -0.16 12.92
CA LYS A 61 15.90 0.33 13.76
C LYS A 61 16.35 -0.72 14.78
N ASN A 62 15.40 -1.42 15.40
CA ASN A 62 15.69 -2.46 16.37
C ASN A 62 16.31 -3.69 15.71
N ALA A 63 15.75 -4.16 14.59
CA ALA A 63 16.30 -5.26 13.82
C ALA A 63 17.76 -4.99 13.39
N GLN A 64 18.04 -3.79 12.87
CA GLN A 64 19.42 -3.40 12.52
C GLN A 64 20.35 -3.35 13.74
N LYS A 65 19.85 -2.93 14.91
CA LYS A 65 20.64 -2.89 16.13
C LYS A 65 20.99 -4.31 16.60
N GLU A 66 20.02 -5.22 16.53
CA GLU A 66 20.18 -6.62 16.89
C GLU A 66 21.15 -7.33 15.94
N GLU A 67 20.97 -7.21 14.63
CA GLU A 67 21.89 -7.79 13.64
C GLU A 67 23.32 -7.26 13.81
N ARG A 68 23.49 -5.95 14.06
CA ARG A 68 24.82 -5.39 14.36
C ARG A 68 25.40 -5.91 15.66
N ALA A 69 24.56 -6.15 16.67
CA ALA A 69 25.02 -6.74 17.92
C ALA A 69 25.50 -8.17 17.69
N LEU A 70 24.79 -8.97 16.89
CA LEU A 70 25.19 -10.34 16.52
C LEU A 70 26.50 -10.39 15.71
N LEU A 71 26.75 -9.41 14.85
CA LEU A 71 28.00 -9.33 14.09
C LEU A 71 29.20 -8.92 14.95
N ARG A 72 28.96 -8.17 16.03
CA ARG A 72 30.02 -7.66 16.94
C ARG A 72 30.15 -8.45 18.24
N SER A 73 29.25 -9.37 18.50
CA SER A 73 29.27 -10.20 19.70
C SER A 73 30.45 -11.16 19.69
N SER A 74 31.04 -11.40 20.86
CA SER A 74 32.05 -12.44 21.02
C SER A 74 31.43 -13.84 20.90
N ARG A 75 32.26 -14.86 20.61
CA ARG A 75 31.82 -16.27 20.58
C ARG A 75 31.15 -16.70 21.88
N GLU A 76 31.63 -16.15 22.99
CA GLU A 76 31.11 -16.37 24.34
C GLU A 76 29.72 -15.74 24.55
N GLN A 77 29.49 -14.55 24.01
CA GLN A 77 28.17 -13.89 24.04
C GLN A 77 27.15 -14.63 23.15
N GLN A 78 27.57 -15.16 22.00
CA GLN A 78 26.70 -15.97 21.12
C GLN A 78 26.37 -17.34 21.72
N ALA A 79 27.28 -17.93 22.49
CA ALA A 79 27.04 -19.20 23.16
C ALA A 79 25.96 -19.12 24.24
N GLY A 80 25.59 -17.92 24.70
CA GLY A 80 24.48 -17.70 25.63
C GLY A 80 24.56 -18.65 26.83
N GLY A 81 23.46 -19.36 27.12
CA GLY A 81 23.41 -20.32 28.24
C GLY A 81 24.28 -21.58 28.09
N GLN A 82 24.86 -21.82 26.92
CA GLN A 82 25.83 -22.90 26.68
C GLN A 82 27.28 -22.45 26.89
N ASN A 83 27.51 -21.18 27.22
CA ASN A 83 28.84 -20.70 27.54
C ASN A 83 29.31 -21.31 28.87
N VAL A 84 30.38 -22.09 28.79
CA VAL A 84 31.00 -22.83 29.91
C VAL A 84 31.71 -21.89 30.90
N TRP A 85 32.03 -20.67 30.47
CA TRP A 85 32.73 -19.65 31.25
C TRP A 85 31.78 -18.64 31.92
N ILE A 86 30.47 -18.77 31.73
CA ILE A 86 29.48 -17.96 32.45
C ILE A 86 29.42 -18.39 33.90
N ASP A 87 29.43 -17.41 34.81
CA ASP A 87 29.28 -17.64 36.24
C ASP A 87 27.93 -18.35 36.50
N PRO A 88 27.94 -19.56 37.10
CA PRO A 88 26.71 -20.31 37.38
C PRO A 88 25.77 -19.60 38.36
N PHE A 89 26.24 -18.62 39.13
CA PHE A 89 25.42 -17.87 40.11
C PHE A 89 24.79 -16.60 39.55
N GLU A 90 25.17 -16.16 38.35
CA GLU A 90 24.52 -15.05 37.64
C GLU A 90 23.23 -15.48 36.90
N ARG A 91 22.94 -16.78 36.84
CA ARG A 91 21.69 -17.33 36.30
C ARG A 91 20.54 -17.07 37.27
N LYS A 92 19.90 -15.90 37.18
CA LYS A 92 18.62 -15.61 37.87
C LYS A 92 17.43 -16.13 37.07
#